data_AF-A0A8B8DMG4-F1
#
_entry.id   AF-A0A8B8DMG4-F1
#
_cell.length_a   1.000
_cell.length_b   1.000
_cell.length_c   1.000
_cell.angle_alpha   90.00
_cell.angle_beta   90.00
_cell.angle_gamma   90.00
#
_symmetry.space_group_name_H-M   'P 1'
#
loop_
_entity.id
_entity.type
_entity.pdbx_description
1 polymer ?
#
loop_
_entity_poly.entity_id
_entity_poly.type
_entity_poly.pdbx_seq_one_letter_code
_entity_poly.pdbx_strand_id
1 'polypeptide(L)'
;MAEVFHGFELLLLKKFDKHPEQWRDLKQKLSNKENDDQSYTYVDLLMMGNIPQSMWFLSVALHNRPKYLLQLIQQDLEREKLGNIRRPGETLLKTYLNTYNFTEFHLDSIFKYGEDNTLPKEIFKCPNVKLLSLKYNCLDKIPVDIGRMKNLRFLALTNNKLQVQSIPYSLTFCRKLKTLMLDNNLLDALPGFLLKMPAIRTVHRHGNHNYFKSTFMWYHTDVGYRIIPSEGAHIDSERNPKSLQFWAAKSVIGMKMDFFVDPSVSVILQEYLSDIYYQFKVCHYCNKASFRHQPGFKVITFKNPYLGNTCVPFQHWACTISCAVALEVPARQEQIAAATHLDDLYEEYIEECQNMFYDVHARQSALCGCICTSPPPTIRSPPSTSNHSNRTCTVS
;
A
#
# COMPACT_ATOMS: atom_id res chain seq x y z
N MET A 1 -27.17 -4.84 -0.03
CA MET A 1 -26.18 -4.38 0.96
C MET A 1 -24.81 -4.82 0.51
N ALA A 2 -23.75 -4.05 0.79
CA ALA A 2 -22.38 -4.45 0.51
C ALA A 2 -22.06 -5.78 1.22
N GLU A 3 -21.57 -6.78 0.51
CA GLU A 3 -21.15 -8.02 1.15
C GLU A 3 -19.75 -7.84 1.72
N VAL A 4 -19.65 -7.97 3.04
CA VAL A 4 -18.42 -7.77 3.80
C VAL A 4 -17.78 -9.13 4.13
N PHE A 5 -16.47 -9.28 4.02
CA PHE A 5 -15.74 -10.47 4.47
C PHE A 5 -14.84 -10.09 5.63
N HIS A 6 -14.97 -10.79 6.76
CA HIS A 6 -14.27 -10.47 7.99
C HIS A 6 -13.10 -11.41 8.29
N GLY A 7 -12.16 -10.94 9.08
CA GLY A 7 -11.00 -11.73 9.52
C GLY A 7 -11.37 -13.03 10.23
N PHE A 8 -12.45 -13.08 11.01
CA PHE A 8 -12.88 -14.32 11.67
C PHE A 8 -13.34 -15.39 10.67
N GLU A 9 -13.96 -14.99 9.54
CA GLU A 9 -14.36 -15.91 8.48
C GLU A 9 -13.11 -16.50 7.81
N LEU A 10 -12.10 -15.67 7.53
CA LEU A 10 -10.82 -16.12 7.00
C LEU A 10 -10.12 -17.13 7.92
N LEU A 11 -10.03 -16.82 9.21
CA LEU A 11 -9.40 -17.69 10.21
C LEU A 11 -10.14 -19.03 10.33
N LEU A 12 -11.47 -18.99 10.34
CA LEU A 12 -12.32 -20.18 10.36
C LEU A 12 -12.05 -21.08 9.14
N LEU A 13 -12.11 -20.51 7.93
CA LEU A 13 -11.93 -21.26 6.69
C LEU A 13 -10.51 -21.84 6.59
N LYS A 14 -9.49 -21.06 6.97
CA LYS A 14 -8.09 -21.51 7.00
C LYS A 14 -7.88 -22.63 8.03
N LYS A 15 -8.56 -22.58 9.18
CA LYS A 15 -8.52 -23.64 10.18
C LYS A 15 -9.08 -24.94 9.62
N PHE A 16 -10.23 -24.88 8.94
CA PHE A 16 -10.83 -26.04 8.29
C PHE A 16 -10.02 -26.59 7.11
N ASP A 17 -9.37 -25.72 6.34
CA ASP A 17 -8.44 -26.15 5.29
C ASP A 17 -7.21 -26.88 5.87
N LYS A 18 -6.71 -26.45 7.04
CA LYS A 18 -5.62 -27.12 7.76
C LYS A 18 -6.05 -28.40 8.47
N HIS A 19 -7.30 -28.47 8.91
CA HIS A 19 -7.88 -29.58 9.69
C HIS A 19 -9.20 -30.07 9.06
N PRO A 20 -9.15 -30.77 7.92
CA PRO A 20 -10.36 -31.20 7.19
C PRO A 20 -11.27 -32.15 7.98
N GLU A 21 -10.74 -32.81 9.01
CA GLU A 21 -11.50 -33.62 9.96
C GLU A 21 -12.50 -32.78 10.78
N GLN A 22 -12.13 -31.55 11.16
CA GLN A 22 -13.01 -30.65 11.91
C GLN A 22 -14.16 -30.14 11.03
N TRP A 23 -13.89 -29.93 9.74
CA TRP A 23 -14.93 -29.61 8.76
C TRP A 23 -15.92 -30.78 8.59
N ARG A 24 -15.42 -32.01 8.48
CA ARG A 24 -16.26 -33.21 8.37
C ARG A 24 -17.13 -33.43 9.60
N ASP A 25 -16.59 -33.27 10.80
CA ASP A 25 -17.35 -33.38 12.06
C ASP A 25 -18.48 -32.33 12.12
N LEU A 26 -18.19 -31.08 11.76
CA LEU A 26 -19.20 -30.02 11.70
C LEU A 26 -20.34 -30.36 10.72
N LYS A 27 -19.99 -30.86 9.52
CA LYS A 27 -20.98 -31.29 8.53
C LYS A 27 -21.83 -32.46 9.01
N GLN A 28 -21.22 -33.47 9.63
CA GLN A 28 -21.95 -34.64 10.14
C GLN A 28 -22.93 -34.26 11.24
N LYS A 29 -22.53 -33.38 12.16
CA LYS A 29 -23.41 -32.88 13.22
C LYS A 29 -24.61 -32.09 12.68
N LEU A 30 -24.46 -31.43 11.52
CA LEU A 30 -25.54 -30.71 10.85
C LEU A 30 -26.43 -31.62 10.01
N SER A 31 -25.84 -32.63 9.34
CA SER A 31 -26.59 -33.60 8.54
C SER A 31 -27.47 -34.51 9.39
N ASN A 32 -27.02 -34.91 10.59
CA ASN A 32 -27.82 -35.73 11.50
C ASN A 32 -29.09 -35.02 12.02
N LYS A 33 -29.15 -33.68 11.94
CA LYS A 33 -30.32 -32.89 12.34
C LYS A 33 -31.30 -32.61 11.19
N GLU A 34 -30.93 -32.85 9.92
CA GLU A 34 -31.86 -32.70 8.76
C GLU A 34 -33.01 -33.71 8.79
N ASN A 35 -32.88 -34.81 9.56
CA ASN A 35 -33.94 -35.82 9.68
C ASN A 35 -35.06 -35.42 10.67
N ASP A 36 -34.88 -34.35 11.44
CA ASP A 36 -35.91 -33.74 12.26
C ASP A 36 -36.41 -32.48 11.56
N ASP A 37 -37.72 -32.42 11.27
CA ASP A 37 -38.44 -31.53 10.35
C ASP A 37 -38.46 -30.02 10.75
N GLN A 38 -37.40 -29.50 11.37
CA GLN A 38 -37.33 -28.12 11.87
C GLN A 38 -36.32 -27.28 11.09
N SER A 39 -36.81 -26.17 10.53
CA SER A 39 -35.97 -25.09 10.01
C SER A 39 -34.92 -24.69 11.05
N TYR A 40 -33.64 -24.76 10.69
CA TYR A 40 -32.52 -24.39 11.58
C TYR A 40 -32.81 -23.11 12.37
N THR A 41 -32.97 -23.20 13.68
CA THR A 41 -32.98 -22.01 14.52
C THR A 41 -31.56 -21.69 14.97
N TYR A 42 -31.28 -20.40 15.14
CA TYR A 42 -30.04 -19.88 15.71
C TYR A 42 -29.65 -20.54 17.04
N VAL A 43 -30.63 -21.06 17.79
CA VAL A 43 -30.47 -21.76 19.07
C VAL A 43 -29.83 -23.14 18.86
N ASP A 44 -30.17 -23.86 17.79
CA ASP A 44 -29.69 -25.23 17.53
C ASP A 44 -28.20 -25.33 17.22
N LEU A 45 -27.61 -24.23 16.76
CA LEU A 45 -26.19 -24.09 16.40
C LEU A 45 -25.32 -23.69 17.59
N LEU A 46 -25.84 -22.84 18.48
CA LEU A 46 -25.18 -22.52 19.74
C LEU A 46 -25.18 -23.71 20.71
N MET A 47 -26.16 -24.61 20.59
CA MET A 47 -26.28 -25.83 21.39
C MET A 47 -25.36 -26.98 20.92
N MET A 48 -24.47 -26.79 19.94
CA MET A 48 -23.53 -27.83 19.43
C MET A 48 -22.41 -28.25 20.42
N GLY A 49 -22.61 -28.07 21.73
CA GLY A 49 -21.64 -28.38 22.78
C GLY A 49 -20.59 -27.30 22.99
N ASN A 50 -19.68 -27.53 23.95
CA ASN A 50 -18.59 -26.62 24.31
C ASN A 50 -17.64 -26.42 23.11
N ILE A 51 -17.81 -25.34 22.34
CA ILE A 51 -16.86 -24.96 21.29
C ILE A 51 -15.52 -24.65 21.99
N PRO A 52 -14.42 -25.34 21.63
CA PRO A 52 -13.12 -25.08 22.24
C PRO A 52 -12.73 -23.61 22.10
N GLN A 53 -12.06 -23.03 23.10
CA GLN A 53 -11.59 -21.63 23.04
C GLN A 53 -10.73 -21.35 21.80
N SER A 54 -10.02 -22.35 21.30
CA SER A 54 -9.23 -22.30 20.06
C SER A 54 -10.07 -22.16 18.77
N MET A 55 -11.39 -22.34 18.84
CA MET A 55 -12.36 -22.20 17.75
C MET A 55 -13.35 -21.06 18.00
N TRP A 56 -12.98 -20.04 18.80
CA TRP A 56 -13.84 -18.89 19.10
C TRP A 56 -14.41 -18.20 17.84
N PHE A 57 -13.67 -18.21 16.73
CA PHE A 57 -14.11 -17.65 15.45
C PHE A 57 -15.32 -18.38 14.84
N LEU A 58 -15.51 -19.67 15.13
CA LEU A 58 -16.73 -20.41 14.76
C LEU A 58 -17.94 -19.86 15.50
N SER A 59 -17.81 -19.65 16.81
CA SER A 59 -18.87 -19.05 17.63
C SER A 59 -19.26 -17.67 17.11
N VAL A 60 -18.27 -16.84 16.76
CA VAL A 60 -18.50 -15.50 16.19
C VAL A 60 -19.15 -15.58 14.82
N ALA A 61 -18.73 -16.51 13.95
CA ALA A 61 -19.33 -16.70 12.64
C ALA A 61 -20.80 -17.14 12.73
N LEU A 62 -21.10 -18.07 13.63
CA LEU A 62 -22.47 -18.53 13.90
C LEU A 62 -23.33 -17.44 14.53
N HIS A 63 -22.73 -16.56 15.35
CA HIS A 63 -23.44 -15.44 15.97
C HIS A 63 -23.77 -14.34 14.95
N ASN A 64 -22.77 -13.88 14.21
CA ASN A 64 -22.89 -12.68 13.39
C ASN A 64 -23.47 -12.98 11.99
N ARG A 65 -23.09 -14.11 11.37
CA ARG A 65 -23.42 -14.41 9.97
C ARG A 65 -23.67 -15.91 9.72
N PRO A 66 -24.59 -16.56 10.46
CA PRO A 66 -24.83 -18.00 10.34
C PRO A 66 -25.23 -18.42 8.93
N LYS A 67 -26.01 -17.59 8.22
CA LYS A 67 -26.53 -17.90 6.87
C LYS A 67 -25.42 -18.27 5.88
N TYR A 68 -24.30 -17.56 5.87
CA TYR A 68 -23.22 -17.76 4.89
C TYR A 68 -22.49 -19.09 5.13
N LEU A 69 -22.21 -19.41 6.40
CA LEU A 69 -21.55 -20.64 6.77
C LEU A 69 -22.48 -21.85 6.53
N LEU A 70 -23.76 -21.73 6.89
CA LEU A 70 -24.75 -22.79 6.68
C LEU A 70 -24.97 -23.08 5.19
N GLN A 71 -25.14 -22.05 4.36
CA GLN A 71 -25.26 -22.22 2.92
C GLN A 71 -24.01 -22.88 2.31
N LEU A 72 -22.81 -22.51 2.78
CA LEU A 72 -21.57 -23.17 2.35
C LEU A 72 -21.57 -24.66 2.71
N ILE A 73 -22.01 -25.00 3.92
CA ILE A 73 -22.10 -26.39 4.38
C ILE A 73 -23.11 -27.19 3.56
N GLN A 74 -24.30 -26.63 3.32
CA GLN A 74 -25.35 -27.25 2.52
C GLN A 74 -24.87 -27.52 1.09
N GLN A 75 -24.25 -26.52 0.44
CA GLN A 75 -23.67 -26.67 -0.89
C GLN A 75 -22.60 -27.78 -0.94
N ASP A 76 -21.76 -27.87 0.10
CA ASP A 76 -20.72 -28.90 0.16
C ASP A 76 -21.31 -30.30 0.37
N LEU A 77 -22.36 -30.44 1.18
CA LEU A 77 -23.10 -31.69 1.38
C LEU A 77 -23.81 -32.15 0.11
N GLU A 78 -24.51 -31.26 -0.59
CA GLU A 78 -25.15 -31.55 -1.88
C GLU A 78 -24.13 -31.98 -2.93
N ARG A 79 -22.98 -31.30 -2.97
CA ARG A 79 -21.88 -31.64 -3.85
C ARG A 79 -21.32 -33.03 -3.58
N GLU A 80 -21.19 -33.42 -2.31
CA GLU A 80 -20.77 -34.77 -1.91
C GLU A 80 -21.83 -35.83 -2.27
N LYS A 81 -23.12 -35.54 -2.09
CA LYS A 81 -24.24 -36.41 -2.52
C LYS A 81 -24.18 -36.70 -4.02
N LEU A 82 -23.76 -35.72 -4.83
CA LEU A 82 -23.58 -35.85 -6.28
C LEU A 82 -22.25 -36.53 -6.69
N GLY A 83 -21.44 -37.00 -5.73
CA GLY A 83 -20.14 -37.63 -6.00
C GLY A 83 -19.03 -36.67 -6.43
N ASN A 84 -19.24 -35.35 -6.35
CA ASN A 84 -18.30 -34.33 -6.80
C ASN A 84 -17.28 -33.98 -5.70
N ILE A 85 -16.30 -34.86 -5.48
CA ILE A 85 -15.23 -34.61 -4.50
C ILE A 85 -14.41 -33.35 -4.88
N ARG A 86 -13.94 -32.60 -3.88
CA ARG A 86 -13.08 -31.43 -4.10
C ARG A 86 -11.80 -31.83 -4.84
N ARG A 87 -11.45 -31.05 -5.87
CA ARG A 87 -10.25 -31.30 -6.66
C ARG A 87 -8.99 -30.94 -5.86
N PRO A 88 -7.83 -31.56 -6.15
CA PRO A 88 -6.56 -31.12 -5.58
C PRO A 88 -6.33 -29.61 -5.83
N GLY A 89 -6.09 -28.84 -4.76
CA GLY A 89 -5.91 -27.38 -4.83
C GLY A 89 -7.19 -26.53 -4.72
N GLU A 90 -8.35 -27.15 -4.51
CA GLU A 90 -9.60 -26.46 -4.22
C GLU A 90 -9.79 -26.30 -2.70
N THR A 91 -9.43 -25.12 -2.17
CA THR A 91 -9.56 -24.78 -0.75
C THR A 91 -10.98 -24.32 -0.42
N LEU A 92 -11.41 -24.54 0.83
CA LEU A 92 -12.67 -24.04 1.36
C LEU A 92 -12.75 -22.52 1.22
N LEU A 93 -11.63 -21.83 1.50
CA LEU A 93 -11.53 -20.39 1.31
C LEU A 93 -11.82 -19.98 -0.13
N LYS A 94 -11.22 -20.64 -1.12
CA LYS A 94 -11.45 -20.34 -2.54
C LYS A 94 -12.91 -20.54 -2.92
N THR A 95 -13.53 -21.64 -2.48
CA THR A 95 -14.95 -21.90 -2.74
C THR A 95 -15.82 -20.81 -2.13
N TYR A 96 -15.60 -20.49 -0.85
CA TYR A 96 -16.37 -19.47 -0.14
C TYR A 96 -16.29 -18.09 -0.80
N LEU A 97 -15.08 -17.67 -1.18
CA LEU A 97 -14.87 -16.38 -1.83
C LEU A 97 -15.47 -16.30 -3.24
N ASN A 98 -15.61 -17.44 -3.93
CA ASN A 98 -16.23 -17.49 -5.25
C ASN A 98 -17.77 -17.58 -5.19
N THR A 99 -18.32 -18.14 -4.10
CA THR A 99 -19.77 -18.25 -3.89
C THR A 99 -20.42 -16.89 -3.67
N TYR A 100 -19.74 -15.98 -2.96
CA TYR A 100 -20.29 -14.70 -2.55
C TYR A 100 -19.62 -13.52 -3.26
N ASN A 101 -20.38 -12.44 -3.45
CA ASN A 101 -19.94 -11.26 -4.18
C ASN A 101 -19.46 -10.17 -3.22
N PHE A 102 -18.36 -10.45 -2.52
CA PHE A 102 -17.81 -9.51 -1.55
C PHE A 102 -17.29 -8.22 -2.18
N THR A 103 -17.63 -7.11 -1.53
CA THR A 103 -17.19 -5.76 -1.91
C THR A 103 -16.21 -5.14 -0.91
N GLU A 104 -16.16 -5.66 0.32
CA GLU A 104 -15.30 -5.12 1.38
C GLU A 104 -14.65 -6.23 2.19
N PHE A 105 -13.33 -6.16 2.38
CA PHE A 105 -12.55 -7.08 3.19
C PHE A 105 -12.01 -6.36 4.42
N HIS A 106 -12.41 -6.80 5.60
CA HIS A 106 -11.93 -6.28 6.89
C HIS A 106 -11.12 -7.38 7.59
N LEU A 107 -9.84 -7.44 7.25
CA LEU A 107 -8.90 -8.48 7.66
C LEU A 107 -7.89 -7.92 8.66
N ASP A 108 -8.36 -7.18 9.67
CA ASP A 108 -7.51 -6.55 10.67
C ASP A 108 -7.12 -7.55 11.77
N SER A 109 -5.88 -7.46 12.27
CA SER A 109 -5.35 -8.28 13.38
C SER A 109 -5.41 -9.81 13.19
N ILE A 110 -5.44 -10.31 11.95
CA ILE A 110 -5.58 -11.75 11.67
C ILE A 110 -4.34 -12.57 12.04
N PHE A 111 -3.14 -11.98 12.03
CA PHE A 111 -1.89 -12.69 12.36
C PHE A 111 -1.44 -12.54 13.81
N LYS A 112 -2.24 -11.91 14.68
CA LYS A 112 -1.86 -11.58 16.06
C LYS A 112 -1.58 -12.83 16.95
N TYR A 113 -2.06 -14.01 16.55
CA TYR A 113 -2.05 -15.23 17.36
C TYR A 113 -1.15 -16.37 16.83
N GLY A 114 -0.08 -16.06 16.09
CA GLY A 114 0.95 -17.05 15.73
C GLY A 114 0.67 -17.84 14.45
N GLU A 115 -0.18 -17.34 13.55
CA GLU A 115 -0.23 -17.84 12.19
C GLU A 115 0.90 -17.26 11.34
N ASP A 116 1.33 -17.99 10.31
CA ASP A 116 2.22 -17.46 9.28
C ASP A 116 1.68 -16.12 8.78
N ASN A 117 2.51 -15.06 8.81
CA ASN A 117 2.18 -13.69 8.37
C ASN A 117 1.92 -13.58 6.85
N THR A 118 1.41 -14.65 6.23
CA THR A 118 1.18 -14.78 4.80
C THR A 118 -0.31 -14.67 4.50
N LEU A 119 -0.65 -13.69 3.66
CA LEU A 119 -2.00 -13.54 3.14
C LEU A 119 -2.27 -14.58 2.06
N PRO A 120 -3.39 -15.31 2.10
CA PRO A 120 -3.76 -16.25 1.06
C PRO A 120 -3.97 -15.52 -0.27
N LYS A 121 -3.43 -16.05 -1.37
CA LYS A 121 -3.51 -15.41 -2.71
C LYS A 121 -4.95 -15.26 -3.19
N GLU A 122 -5.83 -16.14 -2.73
CA GLU A 122 -7.25 -16.21 -3.05
C GLU A 122 -7.99 -14.90 -2.76
N ILE A 123 -7.62 -14.17 -1.69
CA ILE A 123 -8.28 -12.92 -1.33
C ILE A 123 -8.09 -11.84 -2.41
N PHE A 124 -6.96 -11.87 -3.13
CA PHE A 124 -6.66 -10.90 -4.17
C PHE A 124 -7.34 -11.24 -5.51
N LYS A 125 -7.89 -12.45 -5.64
CA LYS A 125 -8.61 -12.89 -6.86
C LYS A 125 -10.08 -12.47 -6.88
N CYS A 126 -10.54 -11.71 -5.88
CA CYS A 126 -11.92 -11.23 -5.79
C CYS A 126 -12.09 -9.88 -6.55
N PRO A 127 -12.74 -9.86 -7.74
CA PRO A 127 -12.69 -8.71 -8.63
C PRO A 127 -13.54 -7.52 -8.17
N ASN A 128 -14.54 -7.75 -7.32
CA ASN A 128 -15.54 -6.75 -6.93
C ASN A 128 -15.18 -5.97 -5.66
N VAL A 129 -14.08 -6.34 -4.99
CA VAL A 129 -13.64 -5.71 -3.75
C VAL A 129 -13.19 -4.27 -4.03
N LYS A 130 -13.76 -3.34 -3.24
CA LYS A 130 -13.51 -1.89 -3.27
C LYS A 130 -12.75 -1.42 -2.04
N LEU A 131 -12.84 -2.13 -0.93
CA LEU A 131 -12.16 -1.81 0.33
C LEU A 131 -11.40 -3.04 0.81
N LEU A 132 -10.11 -2.87 1.11
CA LEU A 132 -9.29 -3.88 1.77
C LEU A 132 -8.61 -3.26 2.99
N SER A 133 -8.98 -3.72 4.18
CA SER A 133 -8.33 -3.38 5.44
C SER A 133 -7.48 -4.55 5.92
N LEU A 134 -6.20 -4.28 6.16
CA LEU A 134 -5.17 -5.21 6.61
C LEU A 134 -4.37 -4.60 7.77
N LYS A 135 -5.05 -3.87 8.66
CA LYS A 135 -4.40 -3.16 9.75
C LYS A 135 -3.91 -4.14 10.81
N TYR A 136 -2.85 -3.79 11.53
CA TYR A 136 -2.35 -4.56 12.69
C TYR A 136 -1.94 -6.02 12.38
N ASN A 137 -1.37 -6.26 11.20
CA ASN A 137 -1.06 -7.60 10.72
C ASN A 137 0.45 -7.92 10.67
N CYS A 138 1.31 -7.04 11.19
CA CYS A 138 2.76 -7.23 11.18
C CYS A 138 3.33 -7.53 9.77
N LEU A 139 2.64 -7.13 8.70
CA LEU A 139 3.02 -7.44 7.32
C LEU A 139 4.37 -6.82 6.99
N ASP A 140 5.29 -7.63 6.48
CA ASP A 140 6.60 -7.21 5.98
C ASP A 140 6.59 -6.97 4.46
N LYS A 141 5.59 -7.51 3.74
CA LYS A 141 5.36 -7.31 2.30
C LYS A 141 3.88 -7.47 1.93
N ILE A 142 3.48 -6.82 0.85
CA ILE A 142 2.16 -7.00 0.22
C ILE A 142 2.33 -7.92 -0.99
N PRO A 143 1.58 -9.02 -1.15
CA PRO A 143 1.69 -9.87 -2.34
C PRO A 143 1.48 -9.07 -3.64
N VAL A 144 2.22 -9.40 -4.70
CA VAL A 144 2.08 -8.73 -6.01
C VAL A 144 0.68 -8.93 -6.60
N ASP A 145 -0.03 -9.99 -6.18
CA ASP A 145 -1.42 -10.26 -6.50
C ASP A 145 -2.38 -9.11 -6.14
N ILE A 146 -2.00 -8.16 -5.28
CA ILE A 146 -2.79 -6.92 -5.05
C ILE A 146 -3.18 -6.24 -6.36
N GLY A 147 -2.33 -6.35 -7.40
CA GLY A 147 -2.61 -5.80 -8.73
C GLY A 147 -3.81 -6.42 -9.44
N ARG A 148 -4.33 -7.58 -8.99
CA ARG A 148 -5.56 -8.19 -9.51
C ARG A 148 -6.83 -7.43 -9.07
N MET A 149 -6.79 -6.68 -7.97
CA MET A 149 -7.95 -5.99 -7.40
C MET A 149 -8.27 -4.67 -8.11
N LYS A 150 -8.70 -4.71 -9.38
CA LYS A 150 -8.90 -3.53 -10.24
C LYS A 150 -9.94 -2.54 -9.72
N ASN A 151 -10.88 -3.00 -8.90
CA ASN A 151 -11.93 -2.17 -8.32
C ASN A 151 -11.59 -1.58 -6.95
N LEU A 152 -10.41 -1.86 -6.42
CA LEU A 152 -9.96 -1.37 -5.13
C LEU A 152 -9.91 0.17 -5.13
N ARG A 153 -10.56 0.78 -4.14
CA ARG A 153 -10.65 2.23 -3.93
C ARG A 153 -9.97 2.66 -2.64
N PHE A 154 -10.01 1.80 -1.63
CA PHE A 154 -9.46 2.06 -0.31
C PHE A 154 -8.60 0.88 0.14
N LEU A 155 -7.34 1.15 0.48
CA LEU A 155 -6.40 0.17 1.01
C LEU A 155 -5.84 0.67 2.34
N ALA A 156 -6.13 -0.05 3.43
CA ALA A 156 -5.58 0.26 4.74
C ALA A 156 -4.54 -0.76 5.19
N LEU A 157 -3.35 -0.26 5.49
CA LEU A 157 -2.18 -1.03 5.91
C LEU A 157 -1.54 -0.43 7.17
N THR A 158 -2.32 0.32 7.95
CA THR A 158 -1.87 0.95 9.20
C THR A 158 -1.33 -0.08 10.20
N ASN A 159 -0.26 0.26 10.93
CA ASN A 159 0.37 -0.61 11.94
C ASN A 159 0.83 -1.96 11.35
N ASN A 160 1.72 -1.90 10.36
CA ASN A 160 2.42 -3.06 9.81
C ASN A 160 3.95 -2.81 9.83
N LYS A 161 4.74 -3.67 9.20
CA LYS A 161 6.21 -3.58 9.14
C LYS A 161 6.69 -3.27 7.72
N LEU A 162 5.89 -2.54 6.94
CA LEU A 162 6.16 -2.29 5.53
C LEU A 162 7.30 -1.28 5.35
N GLN A 163 8.24 -1.63 4.48
CA GLN A 163 9.27 -0.74 3.93
C GLN A 163 8.92 -0.36 2.48
N VAL A 164 9.66 0.53 1.84
CA VAL A 164 9.34 0.98 0.47
C VAL A 164 9.29 -0.20 -0.52
N GLN A 165 10.27 -1.09 -0.43
CA GLN A 165 10.38 -2.28 -1.27
C GLN A 165 9.39 -3.39 -0.90
N SER A 166 8.62 -3.22 0.18
CA SER A 166 7.54 -4.11 0.60
C SER A 166 6.24 -3.87 -0.17
N ILE A 167 6.14 -2.73 -0.87
CA ILE A 167 4.97 -2.32 -1.65
C ILE A 167 5.27 -2.57 -3.14
N PRO A 168 4.58 -3.50 -3.80
CA PRO A 168 4.91 -3.91 -5.17
C PRO A 168 4.43 -2.87 -6.19
N TYR A 169 5.12 -2.81 -7.34
CA TYR A 169 4.73 -1.94 -8.47
C TYR A 169 3.33 -2.30 -9.00
N SER A 170 2.89 -3.55 -8.85
CA SER A 170 1.55 -3.99 -9.25
C SER A 170 0.41 -3.25 -8.55
N LEU A 171 0.67 -2.52 -7.46
CA LEU A 171 -0.31 -1.61 -6.88
C LEU A 171 -0.77 -0.54 -7.89
N THR A 172 0.08 -0.16 -8.85
CA THR A 172 -0.29 0.75 -9.95
C THR A 172 -1.40 0.19 -10.84
N PHE A 173 -1.60 -1.12 -10.85
CA PHE A 173 -2.67 -1.76 -11.62
C PHE A 173 -4.05 -1.59 -10.96
N CYS A 174 -4.10 -1.18 -9.69
CA CYS A 174 -5.32 -0.77 -9.00
C CYS A 174 -5.72 0.65 -9.43
N ARG A 175 -6.12 0.83 -10.70
CA ARG A 175 -6.37 2.15 -11.32
C ARG A 175 -7.47 2.98 -10.65
N LYS A 176 -8.31 2.37 -9.79
CA LYS A 176 -9.39 3.04 -9.05
C LYS A 176 -9.01 3.38 -7.60
N LEU A 177 -7.77 3.09 -7.17
CA LEU A 177 -7.33 3.33 -5.80
C LEU A 177 -7.25 4.84 -5.51
N LYS A 178 -8.01 5.30 -4.52
CA LYS A 178 -8.12 6.71 -4.12
C LYS A 178 -7.40 6.99 -2.81
N THR A 179 -7.51 6.08 -1.85
CA THR A 179 -6.99 6.28 -0.50
C THR A 179 -6.10 5.11 -0.11
N LEU A 180 -4.89 5.43 0.34
CA LEU A 180 -3.90 4.50 0.82
C LEU A 180 -3.46 4.90 2.23
N MET A 181 -3.71 4.04 3.23
CA MET A 181 -3.25 4.27 4.60
C MET A 181 -2.00 3.46 4.90
N LEU A 182 -0.90 4.13 5.15
CA LEU A 182 0.41 3.54 5.48
C LEU A 182 0.94 4.04 6.83
N ASP A 183 0.08 4.58 7.69
CA ASP A 183 0.50 5.08 9.00
C ASP A 183 1.14 3.97 9.85
N ASN A 184 2.11 4.35 10.67
CA ASN A 184 2.82 3.47 11.60
C ASN A 184 3.39 2.22 10.90
N ASN A 185 4.21 2.45 9.87
CA ASN A 185 5.02 1.42 9.20
C ASN A 185 6.51 1.77 9.35
N LEU A 186 7.37 1.13 8.55
CA LEU A 186 8.82 1.33 8.53
C LEU A 186 9.25 2.05 7.23
N LEU A 187 8.44 3.00 6.75
CA LEU A 187 8.73 3.74 5.52
C LEU A 187 9.71 4.90 5.77
N ASP A 188 10.77 4.96 4.98
CA ASP A 188 11.69 6.11 4.97
C ASP A 188 11.26 7.15 3.92
N ALA A 189 10.51 6.72 2.91
CA ALA A 189 9.98 7.49 1.79
C ALA A 189 8.75 6.78 1.21
N LEU A 190 7.99 7.45 0.34
CA LEU A 190 6.92 6.80 -0.42
C LEU A 190 7.49 6.11 -1.67
N PRO A 191 6.91 4.99 -2.17
CA PRO A 191 7.35 4.40 -3.43
C PRO A 191 7.16 5.37 -4.61
N GLY A 192 8.20 5.54 -5.42
CA GLY A 192 8.21 6.48 -6.54
C GLY A 192 7.12 6.28 -7.58
N PHE A 193 6.62 5.04 -7.75
CA PHE A 193 5.52 4.75 -8.66
C PHE A 193 4.18 5.36 -8.24
N LEU A 194 4.01 5.77 -6.97
CA LEU A 194 2.79 6.45 -6.52
C LEU A 194 2.55 7.78 -7.25
N LEU A 195 3.63 8.43 -7.71
CA LEU A 195 3.56 9.64 -8.54
C LEU A 195 2.84 9.42 -9.87
N LYS A 196 2.81 8.18 -10.37
CA LYS A 196 2.21 7.82 -11.67
C LYS A 196 0.79 7.27 -11.53
N MET A 197 0.24 7.18 -10.31
CA MET A 197 -1.10 6.65 -10.09
C MET A 197 -2.15 7.75 -10.31
N PRO A 198 -3.04 7.62 -11.31
CA PRO A 198 -3.92 8.72 -11.72
C PRO A 198 -5.08 9.00 -10.75
N ALA A 199 -5.53 7.98 -10.01
CA ALA A 199 -6.71 8.10 -9.15
C ALA A 199 -6.40 8.34 -7.67
N ILE A 200 -5.12 8.27 -7.27
CA ILE A 200 -4.71 8.43 -5.88
C ILE A 200 -4.99 9.88 -5.45
N ARG A 201 -5.68 10.04 -4.31
CA ARG A 201 -6.05 11.36 -3.75
C ARG A 201 -5.39 11.59 -2.41
N THR A 202 -5.33 10.54 -1.59
CA THR A 202 -4.87 10.66 -0.20
C THR A 202 -3.96 9.50 0.15
N VAL A 203 -2.76 9.83 0.66
CA VAL A 203 -1.81 8.86 1.20
C VAL A 203 -1.47 9.26 2.62
N HIS A 204 -1.98 8.49 3.60
CA HIS A 204 -1.64 8.67 5.00
C HIS A 204 -0.33 7.95 5.31
N ARG A 205 0.58 8.60 6.03
CA ARG A 205 1.96 8.13 6.25
C ARG A 205 2.52 8.53 7.63
N HIS A 206 1.67 8.96 8.54
CA HIS A 206 2.09 9.42 9.87
C HIS A 206 2.69 8.27 10.69
N GLY A 207 3.55 8.59 11.66
CA GLY A 207 4.15 7.59 12.55
C GLY A 207 5.12 6.60 11.88
N ASN A 208 5.55 6.87 10.64
CA ASN A 208 6.71 6.20 10.05
C ASN A 208 7.98 6.88 10.59
N HIS A 209 8.60 6.29 11.62
CA HIS A 209 9.69 6.93 12.39
C HIS A 209 10.88 7.36 11.51
N ASN A 210 11.24 6.55 10.51
CA ASN A 210 12.32 6.87 9.58
C ASN A 210 11.95 7.94 8.55
N TYR A 211 10.66 8.14 8.30
CA TYR A 211 10.17 9.13 7.35
C TYR A 211 10.54 10.53 7.79
N PHE A 212 10.31 10.86 9.08
CA PHE A 212 10.60 12.18 9.61
C PHE A 212 12.10 12.49 9.67
N LYS A 213 12.91 11.53 10.16
CA LYS A 213 14.38 11.67 10.21
C LYS A 213 15.00 11.86 8.83
N SER A 214 14.54 11.08 7.85
CA SER A 214 14.96 11.25 6.45
C SER A 214 14.59 12.64 5.98
N THR A 215 13.31 13.00 6.07
CA THR A 215 12.78 14.28 5.58
C THR A 215 13.57 15.48 6.14
N PHE A 216 13.89 15.51 7.44
CA PHE A 216 14.68 16.59 8.07
C PHE A 216 16.10 16.75 7.51
N MET A 217 16.80 15.65 7.22
CA MET A 217 18.17 15.68 6.67
C MET A 217 18.23 16.25 5.25
N TRP A 218 17.14 16.09 4.47
CA TRP A 218 17.11 16.48 3.06
C TRP A 218 16.68 17.94 2.83
N TYR A 219 16.10 18.64 3.82
CA TYR A 219 15.69 20.04 3.66
C TYR A 219 16.84 21.04 3.58
N HIS A 220 17.98 20.72 4.20
CA HIS A 220 19.07 21.69 4.38
C HIS A 220 20.36 21.31 3.64
N THR A 221 20.32 20.23 2.86
CA THR A 221 21.51 19.76 2.15
C THR A 221 21.33 19.93 0.64
N ASP A 222 21.97 20.96 0.10
CA ASP A 222 22.16 21.18 -1.35
C ASP A 222 23.10 20.12 -1.98
N VAL A 223 23.14 18.93 -1.40
CA VAL A 223 24.24 17.97 -1.56
C VAL A 223 23.76 16.77 -2.34
N GLY A 224 24.61 16.26 -3.23
CA GLY A 224 24.39 15.12 -4.14
C GLY A 224 24.07 13.76 -3.50
N TYR A 225 23.55 13.71 -2.27
CA TYR A 225 23.17 12.49 -1.58
C TYR A 225 21.84 11.89 -2.05
N ARG A 226 21.10 12.53 -2.96
CA ARG A 226 19.81 12.00 -3.46
C ARG A 226 19.96 10.73 -4.28
N ILE A 227 21.15 10.48 -4.83
CA ILE A 227 21.52 9.23 -5.48
C ILE A 227 22.45 8.47 -4.53
N ILE A 228 21.93 7.40 -3.93
CA ILE A 228 22.62 6.62 -2.91
C ILE A 228 23.03 5.29 -3.53
N PRO A 229 24.33 4.95 -3.61
CA PRO A 229 24.75 3.64 -4.05
C PRO A 229 24.24 2.57 -3.07
N SER A 230 23.65 1.53 -3.61
CA SER A 230 23.27 0.32 -2.88
C SER A 230 24.27 -0.74 -3.26
N GLU A 231 25.18 -1.05 -2.34
CA GLU A 231 26.08 -2.18 -2.49
C GLU A 231 25.26 -3.47 -2.62
N GLY A 232 25.67 -4.31 -3.58
CA GLY A 232 25.07 -5.62 -3.75
C GLY A 232 25.54 -6.57 -2.66
N ALA A 233 24.78 -7.63 -2.40
CA ALA A 233 25.32 -8.74 -1.63
C ALA A 233 26.21 -9.56 -2.57
N HIS A 234 27.45 -9.85 -2.14
CA HIS A 234 28.28 -10.86 -2.79
C HIS A 234 27.60 -12.22 -2.62
N ILE A 235 26.93 -12.68 -3.67
CA ILE A 235 26.43 -14.04 -3.75
C ILE A 235 27.38 -14.79 -4.67
N ASP A 236 28.05 -15.80 -4.13
CA ASP A 236 28.80 -16.76 -4.93
C ASP A 236 27.89 -17.30 -6.02
N SER A 237 28.32 -17.10 -7.27
CA SER A 237 27.58 -17.38 -8.51
C SER A 237 26.57 -18.52 -8.39
N GLU A 238 25.27 -18.24 -8.60
CA GLU A 238 24.24 -19.27 -8.70
C GLU A 238 24.64 -20.28 -9.79
N ARG A 239 25.13 -21.46 -9.36
CA ARG A 239 25.64 -22.54 -10.21
C ARG A 239 24.59 -23.22 -11.10
N ASN A 240 23.31 -22.82 -11.05
CA ASN A 240 22.25 -23.52 -11.77
C ASN A 240 21.71 -22.69 -12.94
N PRO A 241 21.64 -23.26 -14.16
CA PRO A 241 20.99 -22.61 -15.29
C PRO A 241 19.52 -22.38 -14.96
N LYS A 242 19.08 -21.13 -15.09
CA LYS A 242 17.68 -20.75 -14.87
C LYS A 242 16.82 -21.21 -16.05
N SER A 243 15.61 -21.69 -15.76
CA SER A 243 14.67 -22.19 -16.78
C SER A 243 14.19 -21.09 -17.74
N LEU A 244 13.65 -21.47 -18.90
CA LEU A 244 13.01 -20.53 -19.82
C LEU A 244 11.85 -19.76 -19.14
N GLN A 245 11.07 -20.44 -18.30
CA GLN A 245 10.00 -19.84 -17.51
C GLN A 245 10.52 -18.72 -16.61
N PHE A 246 11.70 -18.91 -16.00
CA PHE A 246 12.36 -17.90 -15.18
C PHE A 246 12.74 -16.65 -15.98
N TRP A 247 13.38 -16.82 -17.14
CA TRP A 247 13.79 -15.69 -17.98
C TRP A 247 12.61 -14.93 -18.59
N ALA A 248 11.56 -15.67 -18.99
CA ALA A 248 10.30 -15.08 -19.43
C ALA A 248 9.69 -14.24 -18.29
N ALA A 249 9.60 -14.80 -17.08
CA ALA A 249 9.05 -14.11 -15.93
C ALA A 249 9.85 -12.84 -15.55
N LYS A 250 11.18 -12.93 -15.53
CA LYS A 250 12.06 -11.76 -15.30
C LYS A 250 11.82 -10.65 -16.32
N SER A 251 11.64 -11.00 -17.59
CA SER A 251 11.39 -10.05 -18.67
C SER A 251 10.04 -9.35 -18.48
N VAL A 252 8.98 -10.11 -18.20
CA VAL A 252 7.62 -9.57 -17.94
C VAL A 252 7.61 -8.63 -16.72
N ILE A 253 8.31 -8.99 -15.63
CA ILE A 253 8.46 -8.12 -14.44
C ILE A 253 9.12 -6.80 -14.83
N GLY A 254 10.17 -6.86 -15.65
CA GLY A 254 10.89 -5.68 -16.14
C GLY A 254 9.99 -4.72 -16.91
N MET A 255 9.16 -5.25 -17.81
CA MET A 255 8.25 -4.47 -18.67
C MET A 255 7.23 -3.61 -17.90
N LYS A 256 7.05 -3.82 -16.59
CA LYS A 256 6.07 -3.09 -15.75
C LYS A 256 4.64 -3.17 -16.30
N MET A 257 4.35 -4.21 -17.07
CA MET A 257 3.04 -4.43 -17.68
C MET A 257 2.08 -5.11 -16.69
N ASP A 258 0.78 -4.90 -16.90
CA ASP A 258 -0.27 -5.55 -16.13
C ASP A 258 -0.46 -7.00 -16.59
N PHE A 259 0.45 -7.87 -16.15
CA PHE A 259 0.52 -9.26 -16.56
C PHE A 259 -0.64 -10.13 -16.06
N PHE A 260 -1.55 -9.58 -15.23
CA PHE A 260 -2.76 -10.28 -14.79
C PHE A 260 -3.90 -10.23 -15.81
N VAL A 261 -3.85 -9.27 -16.74
CA VAL A 261 -4.91 -9.05 -17.75
C VAL A 261 -4.41 -9.38 -19.16
N ASP A 262 -3.09 -9.36 -19.38
CA ASP A 262 -2.52 -9.62 -20.70
C ASP A 262 -2.75 -11.08 -21.15
N PRO A 263 -3.41 -11.31 -22.30
CA PRO A 263 -3.71 -12.66 -22.78
C PRO A 263 -2.46 -13.46 -23.17
N SER A 264 -1.33 -12.79 -23.44
CA SER A 264 -0.05 -13.42 -23.77
C SER A 264 0.62 -14.06 -22.56
N VAL A 265 0.18 -13.71 -21.34
CA VAL A 265 0.72 -14.26 -20.09
C VAL A 265 -0.23 -15.32 -19.53
N SER A 266 0.15 -16.59 -19.70
CA SER A 266 -0.64 -17.73 -19.21
C SER A 266 -0.84 -17.69 -17.70
N VAL A 267 -1.96 -18.25 -17.20
CA VAL A 267 -2.26 -18.30 -15.76
C VAL A 267 -1.14 -18.96 -14.96
N ILE A 268 -0.53 -20.03 -15.49
CA ILE A 268 0.61 -20.71 -14.87
C ILE A 268 1.80 -19.75 -14.73
N LEU A 269 2.08 -18.95 -15.77
CA LEU A 269 3.13 -17.94 -15.72
C LEU A 269 2.78 -16.80 -14.76
N GLN A 270 1.52 -16.38 -14.66
CA GLN A 270 1.07 -15.36 -13.69
C GLN A 270 1.30 -15.81 -12.23
N GLU A 271 0.97 -17.06 -11.89
CA GLU A 271 1.21 -17.60 -10.55
C GLU A 271 2.71 -17.66 -10.25
N TYR A 272 3.51 -18.15 -11.20
CA TYR A 272 4.96 -18.21 -11.07
C TYR A 272 5.61 -16.83 -10.94
N LEU A 273 5.17 -15.86 -11.75
CA LEU A 273 5.55 -14.45 -11.65
C LEU A 273 5.29 -13.92 -10.24
N SER A 274 4.15 -14.29 -9.67
CA SER A 274 3.75 -13.83 -8.35
C SER A 274 4.65 -14.36 -7.23
N ASP A 275 5.15 -15.58 -7.39
CA ASP A 275 6.07 -16.21 -6.45
C ASP A 275 7.49 -15.61 -6.50
N ILE A 276 8.00 -15.34 -7.70
CA ILE A 276 9.37 -14.87 -7.87
C ILE A 276 9.52 -13.34 -7.85
N TYR A 277 8.42 -12.58 -7.89
CA TYR A 277 8.42 -11.11 -8.04
C TYR A 277 9.41 -10.41 -7.10
N TYR A 278 9.41 -10.80 -5.82
CA TYR A 278 10.23 -10.18 -4.79
C TYR A 278 11.73 -10.53 -4.83
N GLN A 279 12.14 -11.42 -5.73
CA GLN A 279 13.56 -11.71 -6.02
C GLN A 279 14.22 -10.59 -6.83
N PHE A 280 13.43 -9.68 -7.42
CA PHE A 280 13.90 -8.63 -8.31
C PHE A 280 13.66 -7.23 -7.77
N LYS A 281 14.52 -6.30 -8.18
CA LYS A 281 14.30 -4.86 -8.13
C LYS A 281 14.15 -4.36 -9.57
N VAL A 282 13.07 -3.62 -9.84
CA VAL A 282 12.78 -3.09 -11.17
C VAL A 282 13.28 -1.65 -11.28
N CYS A 283 14.15 -1.39 -12.26
CA CYS A 283 14.64 -0.04 -12.54
C CYS A 283 13.47 0.88 -12.93
N HIS A 284 13.34 2.02 -12.26
CA HIS A 284 12.25 2.97 -12.48
C HIS A 284 12.36 3.69 -13.82
N TYR A 285 13.58 3.81 -14.36
CA TYR A 285 13.87 4.44 -15.65
C TYR A 285 13.81 3.45 -16.83
N CYS A 286 14.76 2.51 -16.92
CA CYS A 286 14.94 1.67 -18.12
C CYS A 286 14.19 0.33 -18.11
N ASN A 287 13.32 0.08 -17.12
CA ASN A 287 12.52 -1.15 -17.02
C ASN A 287 13.34 -2.45 -16.88
N LYS A 288 14.64 -2.38 -16.59
CA LYS A 288 15.47 -3.56 -16.30
C LYS A 288 15.08 -4.16 -14.94
N ALA A 289 14.75 -5.46 -14.92
CA ALA A 289 14.65 -6.24 -13.69
C ALA A 289 16.03 -6.79 -13.30
N SER A 290 16.58 -6.29 -12.20
CA SER A 290 17.83 -6.76 -11.60
C SER A 290 17.53 -7.64 -10.40
N PHE A 291 18.40 -8.59 -10.08
CA PHE A 291 18.23 -9.35 -8.84
C PHE A 291 18.37 -8.44 -7.63
N ARG A 292 17.71 -8.79 -6.52
CA ARG A 292 17.69 -7.95 -5.31
C ARG A 292 19.08 -7.75 -4.69
N HIS A 293 19.94 -8.75 -4.83
CA HIS A 293 21.33 -8.74 -4.37
C HIS A 293 22.27 -7.99 -5.30
N GLN A 294 21.87 -7.65 -6.53
CA GLN A 294 22.74 -6.89 -7.43
C GLN A 294 22.88 -5.44 -6.96
N PRO A 295 24.05 -4.83 -7.19
CA PRO A 295 24.27 -3.43 -6.88
C PRO A 295 23.38 -2.54 -7.73
N GLY A 296 23.16 -1.31 -7.26
CA GLY A 296 22.41 -0.30 -7.98
C GLY A 296 22.33 0.99 -7.18
N PHE A 297 21.28 1.77 -7.40
CA PHE A 297 21.13 3.09 -6.79
C PHE A 297 19.72 3.27 -6.24
N LYS A 298 19.65 3.66 -4.96
CA LYS A 298 18.44 4.21 -4.34
C LYS A 298 18.40 5.69 -4.67
N VAL A 299 17.33 6.15 -5.30
CA VAL A 299 17.18 7.54 -5.74
C VAL A 299 16.02 8.18 -5.00
N ILE A 300 16.24 9.34 -4.40
CA ILE A 300 15.22 10.09 -3.67
C ILE A 300 14.82 11.32 -4.47
N THR A 301 13.53 11.44 -4.78
CA THR A 301 12.93 12.63 -5.37
C THR A 301 11.93 13.25 -4.41
N PHE A 302 11.57 14.51 -4.62
CA PHE A 302 10.64 15.23 -3.76
C PHE A 302 9.51 15.82 -4.59
N LYS A 303 8.34 15.95 -3.97
CA LYS A 303 7.21 16.71 -4.53
C LYS A 303 6.70 17.70 -3.48
N ASN A 304 6.29 18.88 -3.96
CA ASN A 304 5.77 20.04 -3.22
C ASN A 304 6.77 20.69 -2.24
N PRO A 305 7.52 21.71 -2.66
CA PRO A 305 8.23 22.59 -1.75
C PRO A 305 7.37 23.80 -1.31
N TYR A 306 7.23 23.91 0.02
CA TYR A 306 7.07 25.10 0.87
C TYR A 306 5.91 26.12 0.68
N LEU A 307 4.91 26.00 1.56
CA LEU A 307 4.42 27.02 2.52
C LEU A 307 3.56 26.24 3.54
N GLY A 308 4.23 25.51 4.44
CA GLY A 308 3.58 24.61 5.42
C GLY A 308 4.13 23.17 5.45
N ASN A 309 5.38 23.03 5.88
CA ASN A 309 5.90 21.92 6.71
C ASN A 309 5.98 20.47 6.20
N THR A 310 5.82 20.09 4.92
CA THR A 310 6.39 18.78 4.49
C THR A 310 6.62 18.59 2.98
N CYS A 311 7.86 18.73 2.51
CA CYS A 311 8.35 18.05 1.30
C CYS A 311 8.13 16.54 1.46
N VAL A 312 7.56 15.90 0.44
CA VAL A 312 7.24 14.48 0.48
C VAL A 312 8.34 13.70 -0.25
N PRO A 313 9.21 12.94 0.45
CA PRO A 313 10.21 12.09 -0.22
C PRO A 313 9.56 10.89 -0.91
N PHE A 314 10.01 10.64 -2.13
CA PHE A 314 9.72 9.46 -2.93
C PHE A 314 11.00 8.71 -3.24
N GLN A 315 11.00 7.40 -3.03
CA GLN A 315 12.14 6.53 -3.29
C GLN A 315 11.92 5.72 -4.57
N HIS A 316 12.94 5.72 -5.41
CA HIS A 316 13.04 4.97 -6.66
C HIS A 316 14.25 4.03 -6.62
N TRP A 317 14.24 3.06 -7.53
CA TRP A 317 15.38 2.18 -7.77
C TRP A 317 15.91 2.39 -9.19
N ALA A 318 17.23 2.52 -9.33
CA ALA A 318 17.92 2.61 -10.61
C ALA A 318 19.03 1.55 -10.70
N CYS A 319 19.17 0.91 -11.86
CA CYS A 319 20.18 -0.14 -12.05
C CYS A 319 21.58 0.40 -12.40
N THR A 320 21.67 1.65 -12.88
CA THR A 320 22.93 2.31 -13.25
C THR A 320 22.89 3.77 -12.77
N ILE A 321 24.06 4.39 -12.68
CA ILE A 321 24.16 5.82 -12.35
C ILE A 321 23.45 6.69 -13.40
N SER A 322 23.52 6.33 -14.68
CA SER A 322 22.79 7.02 -15.76
C SER A 322 21.27 6.97 -15.56
N CYS A 323 20.73 5.81 -15.17
CA CYS A 323 19.31 5.68 -14.83
C CYS A 323 18.95 6.50 -13.59
N ALA A 324 19.86 6.61 -12.63
CA ALA A 324 19.64 7.37 -11.40
C ALA A 324 19.57 8.87 -11.68
N VAL A 325 20.54 9.39 -12.43
CA VAL A 325 20.59 10.79 -12.88
C VAL A 325 19.36 11.13 -13.70
N ALA A 326 18.95 10.24 -14.61
CA ALA A 326 17.76 10.44 -15.44
C ALA A 326 16.43 10.46 -14.64
N LEU A 327 16.42 9.98 -13.40
CA LEU A 327 15.27 10.11 -12.49
C LEU A 327 15.37 11.36 -11.61
N GLU A 328 16.56 11.64 -11.08
CA GLU A 328 16.76 12.69 -10.09
C GLU A 328 16.76 14.08 -10.72
N VAL A 329 17.49 14.29 -11.82
CA VAL A 329 17.70 15.62 -12.40
C VAL A 329 16.38 16.25 -12.87
N PRO A 330 15.52 15.56 -13.64
CA PRO A 330 14.24 16.14 -14.03
C PRO A 330 13.33 16.42 -12.83
N ALA A 331 13.31 15.53 -11.84
CA ALA A 331 12.49 15.71 -10.64
C ALA A 331 12.99 16.89 -9.78
N ARG A 332 14.31 17.12 -9.74
CA ARG A 332 14.90 18.28 -9.07
C ARG A 332 14.57 19.58 -9.80
N GLN A 333 14.62 19.59 -11.12
CA GLN A 333 14.22 20.75 -11.93
C GLN A 333 12.74 21.10 -11.71
N GLU A 334 11.85 20.10 -11.75
CA GLU A 334 10.42 20.28 -11.44
C GLU A 334 10.23 20.83 -10.02
N GLN A 335 10.96 20.30 -9.03
CA GLN A 335 10.93 20.78 -7.66
C GLN A 335 11.33 22.26 -7.55
N ILE A 336 12.46 22.65 -8.16
CA ILE A 336 12.95 24.03 -8.12
C ILE A 336 11.95 24.97 -8.81
N ALA A 337 11.47 24.60 -10.00
CA ALA A 337 10.50 25.40 -10.74
C ALA A 337 9.18 25.60 -9.95
N ALA A 338 8.69 24.54 -9.28
CA ALA A 338 7.51 24.65 -8.42
C ALA A 338 7.76 25.52 -7.18
N ALA A 339 8.97 25.50 -6.61
CA ALA A 339 9.35 26.37 -5.51
C ALA A 339 9.34 27.83 -5.95
N THR A 340 10.03 28.15 -7.05
CA THR A 340 10.07 29.51 -7.59
C THR A 340 8.67 30.04 -7.90
N HIS A 341 7.82 29.23 -8.53
CA HIS A 341 6.45 29.66 -8.81
C HIS A 341 5.63 29.96 -7.54
N LEU A 342 5.84 29.20 -6.47
CA LEU A 342 5.16 29.45 -5.19
C LEU A 342 5.72 30.69 -4.48
N ASP A 343 7.02 30.95 -4.58
CA ASP A 343 7.64 32.19 -4.09
C ASP A 343 7.03 33.40 -4.81
N ASP A 344 6.88 33.33 -6.14
CA ASP A 344 6.23 34.38 -6.94
C ASP A 344 4.78 34.65 -6.46
N LEU A 345 3.99 33.58 -6.29
CA LEU A 345 2.60 33.70 -5.79
C LEU A 345 2.52 34.26 -4.36
N TYR A 346 3.52 33.96 -3.53
CA TYR A 346 3.58 34.46 -2.16
C TYR A 346 3.94 35.95 -2.13
N GLU A 347 4.87 36.39 -2.97
CA GLU A 347 5.18 37.81 -3.14
C GLU A 347 3.97 38.59 -3.68
N GLU A 348 3.26 38.05 -4.70
CA GLU A 348 2.00 38.62 -5.18
C GLU A 348 0.97 38.76 -4.04
N TYR A 349 0.79 37.72 -3.22
CA TYR A 349 -0.11 37.75 -2.07
C TYR A 349 0.32 38.78 -1.01
N ILE A 350 1.62 38.92 -0.73
CA ILE A 350 2.14 39.93 0.18
C ILE A 350 1.83 41.33 -0.36
N GLU A 351 2.09 41.59 -1.64
CA GLU A 351 1.81 42.88 -2.28
C GLU A 351 0.31 43.22 -2.21
N GLU A 352 -0.57 42.26 -2.51
CA GLU A 352 -2.02 42.42 -2.36
C GLU A 352 -2.42 42.77 -0.92
N CYS A 353 -1.89 42.05 0.07
CA CYS A 353 -2.16 42.30 1.49
C CYS A 353 -1.68 43.68 1.93
N GLN A 354 -0.49 44.10 1.49
CA GLN A 354 0.06 45.42 1.78
C GLN A 354 -0.81 46.52 1.17
N ASN A 355 -1.19 46.39 -0.11
CA ASN A 355 -2.06 47.34 -0.80
C ASN A 355 -3.42 47.46 -0.12
N MET A 356 -4.04 46.35 0.28
CA MET A 356 -5.28 46.36 1.07
C MET A 356 -5.12 47.10 2.40
N PHE A 357 -4.01 46.89 3.11
CA PHE A 357 -3.73 47.58 4.37
C PHE A 357 -3.60 49.09 4.17
N TYR A 358 -2.85 49.53 3.15
CA TYR A 358 -2.72 50.94 2.81
C TYR A 358 -4.07 51.58 2.43
N ASP A 359 -4.90 50.90 1.64
CA ASP A 359 -6.23 51.38 1.25
C ASP A 359 -7.17 51.56 2.45
N VAL A 360 -7.17 50.62 3.39
CA VAL A 360 -7.99 50.72 4.61
C VAL A 360 -7.54 51.90 5.47
N HIS A 361 -6.23 52.11 5.61
CA HIS A 361 -5.68 53.23 6.38
C HIS A 361 -5.89 54.58 5.70
N ALA A 362 -5.81 54.65 4.37
CA ALA A 362 -6.14 55.85 3.60
C ALA A 362 -7.62 56.23 3.76
N ARG A 363 -8.53 55.25 3.79
CA ARG A 363 -9.97 55.49 4.02
C ARG A 363 -10.28 55.91 5.46
N GLN A 364 -9.60 55.32 6.46
CA GLN A 364 -9.77 55.72 7.86
C GLN A 364 -9.22 57.14 8.14
N SER A 365 -8.11 57.52 7.52
CA SER A 365 -7.55 58.88 7.62
C SER A 365 -8.37 59.93 6.85
N ALA A 366 -9.11 59.54 5.81
CA ALA A 366 -10.09 60.42 5.16
C ALA A 366 -11.37 60.65 6.00
N LEU A 367 -11.74 59.70 6.87
CA LEU A 367 -12.92 59.80 7.76
C LEU A 367 -12.64 60.48 9.09
N CYS A 368 -11.40 60.41 9.59
CA CYS A 368 -10.96 61.10 10.79
C CYS A 368 -10.10 62.30 10.38
N GLY A 369 -10.64 63.52 10.41
CA GLY A 369 -9.99 64.77 9.99
C GLY A 369 -8.81 65.23 10.86
N CYS A 370 -7.96 64.30 11.32
CA CYS A 370 -6.75 64.58 12.07
C CYS A 370 -5.53 64.35 11.16
N ILE A 371 -4.79 65.43 10.90
CA ILE A 371 -3.52 65.40 10.18
C ILE A 371 -2.49 64.70 11.08
N CYS A 372 -2.24 63.42 10.88
CA CYS A 372 -1.16 62.69 11.55
C CYS A 372 0.17 62.95 10.82
N THR A 373 1.01 63.84 11.36
CA THR A 373 2.36 64.15 10.87
C THR A 373 3.42 63.20 11.44
N SER A 374 3.26 61.90 11.26
CA SER A 374 4.32 60.92 11.60
C SER A 374 4.61 60.02 10.39
N PRO A 375 5.88 59.88 9.98
CA PRO A 375 6.23 59.00 8.88
C PRO A 375 5.98 57.53 9.29
N PRO A 376 5.62 56.66 8.33
CA PRO A 376 5.41 55.25 8.63
C PRO A 376 6.73 54.61 9.11
N PRO A 377 6.67 53.61 10.01
CA PRO A 377 7.86 52.89 10.43
C PRO A 377 8.46 52.16 9.23
N THR A 378 9.69 52.50 8.85
CA THR A 378 10.49 51.71 7.91
C THR A 378 10.76 50.35 8.52
N ILE A 379 10.01 49.34 8.11
CA ILE A 379 10.36 47.94 8.36
C ILE A 379 11.48 47.60 7.37
N ARG A 380 12.70 47.39 7.89
CA ARG A 380 13.84 46.92 7.10
C ARG A 380 13.45 45.62 6.40
N SER A 381 13.62 45.57 5.09
CA SER A 381 13.62 44.34 4.31
C SER A 381 14.64 43.35 4.92
N PRO A 382 14.37 42.04 4.91
CA PRO A 382 15.39 41.05 5.25
C PRO A 382 16.53 41.20 4.24
N PRO A 383 17.80 41.04 4.64
CA PRO A 383 18.90 41.16 3.69
C PRO A 383 18.76 40.08 2.62
N SER A 384 18.77 40.51 1.36
CA SER A 384 18.90 39.67 0.19
C SER A 384 20.12 38.76 0.35
N THR A 385 19.91 37.45 0.46
CA THR A 385 20.99 36.46 0.42
C THR A 385 21.49 36.31 -1.01
N SER A 386 22.18 37.34 -1.51
CA SER A 386 23.08 37.25 -2.64
C SER A 386 24.47 37.64 -2.13
N ASN A 387 25.18 36.68 -1.54
CA ASN A 387 26.64 36.75 -1.45
C ASN A 387 27.22 35.35 -1.25
N HIS A 388 27.65 34.77 -2.37
CA HIS A 388 28.76 33.83 -2.38
C HIS A 388 29.96 34.48 -1.71
N SER A 389 30.36 34.01 -0.53
CA SER A 389 31.73 34.15 -0.06
C SER A 389 32.08 33.05 0.93
N ASN A 390 33.08 32.25 0.55
CA ASN A 390 33.79 31.28 1.37
C ASN A 390 34.05 31.82 2.79
N ARG A 391 33.57 31.11 3.82
CA ARG A 391 34.14 31.19 5.16
C ARG A 391 34.36 29.80 5.73
N THR A 392 35.61 29.39 5.69
CA THR A 392 36.24 28.35 6.51
C THR A 392 36.02 28.64 7.99
N CYS A 393 35.37 27.72 8.71
CA CYS A 393 35.37 27.71 10.18
C CYS A 393 36.56 26.87 10.67
N THR A 394 37.56 27.52 11.26
CA THR A 394 38.53 26.87 12.16
C THR A 394 37.90 26.76 13.55
N VAL A 395 37.90 25.55 14.09
CA VAL A 395 37.45 25.23 15.44
C VAL A 395 38.59 25.51 16.42
N SER A 396 38.30 26.26 17.48
CA SER A 396 39.11 26.32 18.71
C SER A 396 38.48 25.44 19.78
#